data_AF-A0A626YMA1-F1
#
_entry.id   AF-A0A626YMA1-F1
#
_cell.length_a   1.000
_cell.length_b   1.000
_cell.length_c   1.000
_cell.angle_alpha   90.00
_cell.angle_beta   90.00
_cell.angle_gamma   90.00
#
_symmetry.space_group_name_H-M   'P 1'
#
loop_
_entity.id
_entity.type
_entity.pdbx_description
1 polymer ?
#
loop_
_entity_poly.entity_id
_entity_poly.type
_entity_poly.pdbx_seq_one_letter_code
_entity_poly.pdbx_strand_id
1 'polypeptide(L)'
;MIKKKKTKKSGVCQLTGDFGPFQRSHILPKAVTKLSDNGERYRETSLNTRPVWRSNSWYDYNLVTAKGEKILSEIDDLAISELRKHKLIWSGFGPKWKNSPTSYRLDEPVRTLSGLNTKLVRLFFISLLWRAAASQREEMSDIYLPQQELDVLKLMIVRKESGEPGFLPMYINQISNIGVHHNRTPVYERQVIGDIEVDTFRFYFEGLICHIVHSYDGDIIKGLEPVFIDASSELLVITHKFEDSRAFSDLKEVISSSFDECS
;
A
#
# COMPACT_ATOMS: atom_id res chain seq x y z
N MET A 1 15.16 -32.30 24.44
CA MET A 1 15.47 -32.00 23.02
C MET A 1 15.84 -30.53 22.89
N ILE A 2 17.07 -30.20 22.48
CA ILE A 2 17.47 -28.81 22.25
C ILE A 2 16.94 -28.36 20.88
N LYS A 3 16.00 -27.41 20.86
CA LYS A 3 15.57 -26.77 19.60
C LYS A 3 16.78 -26.01 19.02
N LYS A 4 17.37 -26.53 17.93
CA LYS A 4 18.37 -25.79 17.14
C LYS A 4 17.79 -24.43 16.78
N LYS A 5 18.35 -23.34 17.34
CA LYS A 5 18.05 -21.98 16.89
C LYS A 5 18.41 -21.92 15.39
N LYS A 6 17.42 -21.74 14.52
CA LYS A 6 17.68 -21.40 13.12
C LYS A 6 18.50 -20.11 13.12
N THR A 7 19.75 -20.20 12.66
CA THR A 7 20.58 -19.02 12.39
C THR A 7 19.84 -18.15 11.38
N LYS A 8 19.64 -16.87 11.71
CA LYS A 8 19.09 -15.92 10.74
C LYS A 8 20.13 -15.74 9.64
N LYS A 9 19.66 -15.70 8.39
CA LYS A 9 20.53 -15.31 7.26
C LYS A 9 20.98 -13.87 7.49
N SER A 10 22.24 -13.60 7.19
CA SER A 10 22.83 -12.26 7.24
C SER A 10 23.13 -11.77 5.83
N GLY A 11 23.20 -10.45 5.68
CA GLY A 11 23.52 -9.79 4.42
C GLY A 11 23.54 -8.28 4.58
N VAL A 12 23.66 -7.58 3.46
CA VAL A 12 23.59 -6.11 3.41
C VAL A 12 22.13 -5.67 3.51
N CYS A 13 21.83 -4.76 4.44
CA CYS A 13 20.53 -4.10 4.54
C CYS A 13 20.29 -3.23 3.30
N GLN A 14 19.24 -3.50 2.51
CA GLN A 14 18.98 -2.68 1.31
C GLN A 14 18.73 -1.21 1.65
N LEU A 15 18.05 -0.95 2.77
CA LEU A 15 17.73 0.41 3.21
C LEU A 15 18.93 1.17 3.78
N THR A 16 19.78 0.54 4.60
CA THR A 16 20.82 1.25 5.36
C THR A 16 22.25 0.97 4.91
N GLY A 17 22.48 -0.02 4.06
CA GLY A 17 23.82 -0.47 3.66
C GLY A 17 24.60 -1.25 4.73
N ASP A 18 24.11 -1.28 5.98
CA ASP A 18 24.80 -2.01 7.06
C ASP A 18 24.70 -3.53 6.86
N PHE A 19 25.80 -4.26 7.04
CA PHE A 19 25.78 -5.71 7.09
C PHE A 19 25.27 -6.22 8.44
N GLY A 20 24.38 -7.21 8.44
CA GLY A 20 23.90 -7.82 9.68
C GLY A 20 22.87 -8.94 9.46
N PRO A 21 22.33 -9.51 10.55
CA PRO A 21 21.25 -10.48 10.45
C PRO A 21 19.98 -9.80 9.93
N PHE A 22 19.37 -10.38 8.90
CA PHE A 22 18.10 -9.90 8.37
C PHE A 22 16.97 -10.06 9.40
N GLN A 23 15.98 -9.18 9.29
CA GLN A 23 14.71 -9.29 9.99
C GLN A 23 13.59 -9.64 9.01
N ARG A 24 12.50 -10.17 9.58
CA ARG A 24 11.23 -10.30 8.85
C ARG A 24 10.61 -8.91 8.77
N SER A 25 10.66 -8.31 7.58
CA SER A 25 10.13 -6.99 7.28
C SER A 25 8.78 -7.06 6.59
N HIS A 26 7.85 -6.17 6.94
CA HIS A 26 6.57 -6.05 6.23
C HIS A 26 6.75 -5.25 4.94
N ILE A 27 6.41 -5.85 3.79
CA ILE A 27 6.34 -5.14 2.50
C ILE A 27 5.10 -4.24 2.51
N LEU A 28 3.93 -4.84 2.82
CA LEU A 28 2.71 -4.11 3.15
C LEU A 28 2.42 -4.26 4.66
N PRO A 29 2.17 -3.16 5.40
CA PRO A 29 1.94 -3.23 6.84
C PRO A 29 0.67 -4.01 7.17
N LYS A 30 0.77 -4.92 8.15
CA LYS A 30 -0.36 -5.75 8.57
C LYS A 30 -1.56 -4.94 9.06
N ALA A 31 -1.33 -3.74 9.59
CA ALA A 31 -2.36 -2.87 10.16
C ALA A 31 -3.38 -2.32 9.12
N VAL A 32 -3.10 -2.49 7.83
CA VAL A 32 -3.90 -1.99 6.69
C VAL A 32 -4.19 -3.06 5.64
N THR A 33 -3.79 -4.32 5.88
CA THR A 33 -3.95 -5.48 4.98
C THR A 33 -4.53 -6.71 5.72
N LYS A 34 -5.23 -6.49 6.84
CA LYS A 34 -5.58 -7.54 7.79
C LYS A 34 -6.84 -8.31 7.39
N LEU A 35 -6.66 -9.46 6.75
CA LEU A 35 -7.75 -10.35 6.35
C LEU A 35 -8.67 -10.86 7.49
N SER A 36 -8.12 -11.05 8.70
CA SER A 36 -8.90 -11.57 9.84
C SER A 36 -8.21 -11.30 11.18
N ASP A 37 -9.01 -11.15 12.23
CA ASP A 37 -8.52 -10.98 13.61
C ASP A 37 -7.85 -12.26 14.15
N ASN A 38 -8.36 -13.44 13.76
CA ASN A 38 -7.93 -14.77 14.22
C ASN A 38 -6.67 -15.31 13.51
N GLY A 39 -6.19 -14.67 12.44
CA GLY A 39 -5.05 -15.17 11.66
C GLY A 39 -5.41 -16.31 10.69
N GLU A 40 -6.70 -16.48 10.39
CA GLU A 40 -7.23 -17.40 9.38
C GLU A 40 -6.71 -16.99 8.00
N ARG A 41 -6.14 -17.95 7.25
CA ARG A 41 -5.62 -17.74 5.90
C ARG A 41 -6.77 -17.69 4.91
N TYR A 42 -6.78 -16.70 4.02
CA TYR A 42 -7.69 -16.75 2.87
C TYR A 42 -7.15 -17.67 1.78
N ARG A 43 -8.08 -18.20 1.00
CA ARG A 43 -7.83 -19.03 -0.18
C ARG A 43 -8.12 -18.16 -1.40
N GLU A 44 -7.09 -17.81 -2.14
CA GLU A 44 -7.22 -17.09 -3.41
C GLU A 44 -6.90 -18.08 -4.53
N THR A 45 -7.85 -18.24 -5.45
CA THR A 45 -7.60 -18.81 -6.77
C THR A 45 -7.03 -17.71 -7.67
N SER A 46 -6.02 -18.04 -8.46
CA SER A 46 -5.42 -17.13 -9.43
C SER A 46 -5.53 -17.72 -10.82
N LEU A 47 -5.73 -16.87 -11.83
CA LEU A 47 -5.87 -17.17 -13.27
C LEU A 47 -4.92 -18.21 -13.89
N ASN A 48 -3.77 -18.51 -13.26
CA ASN A 48 -2.75 -19.40 -13.83
C ASN A 48 -2.03 -20.29 -12.80
N THR A 49 -2.46 -20.33 -11.52
CA THR A 49 -1.81 -21.19 -10.51
C THR A 49 -2.80 -21.85 -9.55
N ARG A 50 -2.49 -23.10 -9.15
CA ARG A 50 -3.28 -23.88 -8.18
C ARG A 50 -3.53 -23.06 -6.91
N PRO A 51 -4.74 -23.08 -6.32
CA PRO A 51 -5.09 -22.25 -5.17
C PRO A 51 -4.12 -22.43 -4.00
N VAL A 52 -3.35 -21.39 -3.70
CA VAL A 52 -2.35 -21.36 -2.63
C VAL A 52 -2.94 -20.70 -1.39
N TRP A 53 -2.73 -21.30 -0.22
CA TRP A 53 -3.00 -20.67 1.07
C TRP A 53 -2.07 -19.47 1.28
N ARG A 54 -2.54 -18.24 1.01
CA ARG A 54 -1.74 -17.02 1.19
C ARG A 54 -1.72 -16.57 2.65
N SER A 55 -0.66 -15.87 3.04
CA SER A 55 -0.46 -15.34 4.39
C SER A 55 -1.12 -13.97 4.57
N ASN A 56 -1.68 -13.71 5.76
CA ASN A 56 -2.41 -12.47 6.11
C ASN A 56 -1.54 -11.19 6.15
N SER A 57 -0.34 -11.21 5.59
CA SER A 57 0.62 -10.12 5.43
C SER A 57 1.71 -10.55 4.44
N TRP A 58 2.33 -9.59 3.76
CA TRP A 58 3.49 -9.81 2.89
C TRP A 58 4.79 -9.52 3.63
N TYR A 59 5.69 -10.51 3.66
CA TYR A 59 6.95 -10.44 4.39
C TYR A 59 8.14 -10.74 3.50
N ASP A 60 9.15 -9.87 3.56
CA ASP A 60 10.50 -10.20 3.08
C ASP A 60 11.39 -10.58 4.28
N TYR A 61 12.24 -11.58 4.09
CA TYR A 61 13.18 -12.10 5.08
C TYR A 61 14.65 -11.78 4.74
N ASN A 62 14.89 -11.04 3.64
CA ASN A 62 16.20 -10.68 3.11
C ASN A 62 16.32 -9.18 2.74
N LEU A 63 15.32 -8.35 3.05
CA LEU A 63 15.28 -6.94 2.63
C LEU A 63 16.09 -6.01 3.57
N VAL A 64 15.82 -6.06 4.89
CA VAL A 64 16.43 -5.17 5.89
C VAL A 64 16.93 -5.90 7.14
N THR A 65 17.92 -5.29 7.80
CA THR A 65 18.35 -5.66 9.16
C THR A 65 17.50 -4.94 10.20
N ALA A 66 17.76 -5.19 11.50
CA ALA A 66 16.99 -4.58 12.60
C ALA A 66 16.99 -3.05 12.63
N LYS A 67 18.05 -2.39 12.15
CA LYS A 67 18.12 -0.93 12.04
C LYS A 67 17.21 -0.40 10.93
N GLY A 68 17.19 -1.07 9.78
CA GLY A 68 16.29 -0.72 8.67
C GLY A 68 14.82 -0.96 9.02
N GLU A 69 14.49 -2.11 9.62
CA GLU A 69 13.12 -2.41 10.06
C GLU A 69 12.60 -1.37 11.06
N LYS A 70 13.45 -0.89 11.99
CA LYS A 70 13.07 0.17 12.94
C LYS A 70 12.66 1.47 12.24
N ILE A 71 13.39 1.89 11.20
CA ILE A 71 13.06 3.11 10.42
C ILE A 71 11.69 2.93 9.75
N LEU A 72 11.47 1.79 9.10
CA LEU A 72 10.21 1.49 8.41
C LEU A 72 9.02 1.41 9.39
N SER A 73 9.18 0.75 10.54
CA SER A 73 8.12 0.65 11.55
C SER A 73 7.77 2.00 12.17
N GLU A 74 8.75 2.89 12.37
CA GLU A 74 8.48 4.25 12.88
C GLU A 74 7.65 5.08 11.88
N ILE A 75 7.89 4.94 10.57
CA ILE A 75 7.09 5.59 9.52
C ILE A 75 5.68 4.98 9.47
N ASP A 76 5.58 3.64 9.50
CA ASP A 76 4.31 2.91 9.50
C ASP A 76 3.42 3.32 10.68
N ASP A 77 3.92 3.26 11.91
CA ASP A 77 3.13 3.53 13.12
C ASP A 77 2.61 4.98 13.15
N LEU A 78 3.45 5.94 12.77
CA LEU A 78 3.06 7.36 12.69
C LEU A 78 2.01 7.59 11.61
N ALA A 79 2.25 7.12 10.39
CA ALA A 79 1.34 7.35 9.27
C ALA A 79 0.01 6.62 9.43
N ILE A 80 0.01 5.38 9.93
CA ILE A 80 -1.23 4.64 10.23
C ILE A 80 -2.04 5.33 11.34
N SER A 81 -1.39 5.92 12.34
CA SER A 81 -2.06 6.75 13.34
C SER A 81 -2.76 7.95 12.70
N GLU A 82 -2.06 8.65 11.80
CA GLU A 82 -2.58 9.82 11.09
C GLU A 82 -3.73 9.49 10.11
N LEU A 83 -3.64 8.36 9.40
CA LEU A 83 -4.72 7.82 8.56
C LEU A 83 -5.96 7.43 9.39
N ARG A 84 -5.78 6.89 10.60
CA ARG A 84 -6.89 6.59 11.52
C ARG A 84 -7.56 7.85 12.04
N LYS A 85 -6.78 8.84 12.48
CA LYS A 85 -7.25 10.15 12.97
C LYS A 85 -8.19 10.84 11.96
N HIS A 86 -7.85 10.82 10.68
CA HIS A 86 -8.66 11.43 9.60
C HIS A 86 -9.72 10.48 9.02
N LYS A 87 -9.85 9.28 9.59
CA LYS A 87 -10.80 8.26 9.15
C LYS A 87 -10.65 7.93 7.65
N LEU A 88 -9.40 7.77 7.20
CA LEU A 88 -9.06 7.39 5.83
C LEU A 88 -9.07 5.87 5.61
N ILE A 89 -8.71 5.10 6.65
CA ILE A 89 -8.79 3.63 6.66
C ILE A 89 -9.88 3.15 7.63
N TRP A 90 -10.47 1.99 7.36
CA TRP A 90 -11.59 1.43 8.16
C TRP A 90 -11.26 1.32 9.67
N SER A 91 -10.01 1.02 10.03
CA SER A 91 -9.58 0.94 11.44
C SER A 91 -9.56 2.30 12.18
N GLY A 92 -9.82 3.42 11.50
CA GLY A 92 -10.05 4.73 12.11
C GLY A 92 -11.48 4.97 12.61
N PHE A 93 -12.45 4.12 12.24
CA PHE A 93 -13.85 4.29 12.59
C PHE A 93 -14.27 3.58 13.90
N GLY A 94 -13.43 2.68 14.44
CA GLY A 94 -13.71 2.02 15.71
C GLY A 94 -12.72 0.91 16.08
N PRO A 95 -12.74 0.43 17.33
CA PRO A 95 -11.83 -0.61 17.81
C PRO A 95 -12.21 -2.00 17.25
N LYS A 96 -11.32 -2.55 16.41
CA LYS A 96 -11.25 -3.96 15.96
C LYS A 96 -12.58 -4.62 15.59
N TRP A 97 -12.78 -4.64 14.28
CA TRP A 97 -13.84 -5.32 13.55
C TRP A 97 -14.07 -6.79 13.91
N LYS A 98 -14.96 -7.03 14.89
CA LYS A 98 -15.63 -8.33 15.01
C LYS A 98 -16.82 -8.49 14.07
N ASN A 99 -17.40 -7.38 13.59
CA ASN A 99 -18.40 -7.35 12.51
C ASN A 99 -18.25 -6.02 11.80
N SER A 100 -18.01 -6.04 10.48
CA SER A 100 -18.39 -4.94 9.59
C SER A 100 -19.77 -4.42 10.00
N PRO A 101 -19.96 -3.14 10.36
CA PRO A 101 -21.23 -2.72 10.86
C PRO A 101 -22.14 -2.55 9.66
N THR A 102 -23.40 -2.46 9.96
CA THR A 102 -24.40 -2.17 8.97
C THR A 102 -24.43 -0.67 8.59
N SER A 103 -23.41 0.12 8.98
CA SER A 103 -23.40 1.59 8.94
C SER A 103 -22.08 2.30 8.57
N TYR A 104 -21.00 1.62 8.11
CA TYR A 104 -19.90 2.37 7.50
C TYR A 104 -20.33 2.86 6.13
N ARG A 105 -20.59 4.17 6.05
CA ARG A 105 -21.03 4.86 4.85
C ARG A 105 -20.46 6.27 4.82
N LEU A 106 -19.87 6.64 3.69
CA LEU A 106 -19.53 8.01 3.35
C LEU A 106 -20.52 8.46 2.27
N ASP A 107 -21.38 9.44 2.60
CA ASP A 107 -22.35 9.99 1.65
C ASP A 107 -21.78 11.15 0.82
N GLU A 108 -20.64 11.71 1.25
CA GLU A 108 -19.90 12.76 0.53
C GLU A 108 -19.11 12.16 -0.65
N PRO A 109 -19.37 12.57 -1.91
CA PRO A 109 -18.62 12.06 -3.08
C PRO A 109 -17.18 12.55 -3.13
N VAL A 110 -16.88 13.68 -2.48
CA VAL A 110 -15.52 14.21 -2.26
C VAL A 110 -15.44 14.70 -0.83
N ARG A 111 -14.41 14.27 -0.10
CA ARG A 111 -14.08 14.75 1.25
C ARG A 111 -12.93 15.74 1.19
N THR A 112 -13.07 16.91 1.80
CA THR A 112 -11.93 17.82 2.03
C THR A 112 -11.29 17.53 3.37
N LEU A 113 -9.99 17.25 3.39
CA LEU A 113 -9.21 17.00 4.60
C LEU A 113 -8.26 18.16 4.87
N SER A 114 -8.53 18.89 5.95
CA SER A 114 -7.63 19.87 6.55
C SER A 114 -6.94 19.29 7.79
N GLY A 115 -5.71 19.73 8.09
CA GLY A 115 -4.95 19.28 9.27
C GLY A 115 -4.36 17.87 9.19
N LEU A 116 -4.40 17.25 8.01
CA LEU A 116 -3.68 16.01 7.68
C LEU A 116 -2.19 16.30 7.50
N ASN A 117 -1.32 15.51 8.14
CA ASN A 117 0.12 15.53 7.86
C ASN A 117 0.42 14.84 6.52
N THR A 118 0.23 15.58 5.42
CA THR A 118 0.48 15.14 4.04
C THR A 118 1.89 14.60 3.84
N LYS A 119 2.91 15.27 4.39
CA LYS A 119 4.33 14.85 4.33
C LYS A 119 4.54 13.46 4.88
N LEU A 120 3.97 13.18 6.06
CA LEU A 120 4.05 11.86 6.68
C LEU A 120 3.33 10.77 5.87
N VAL A 121 2.13 11.08 5.34
CA VAL A 121 1.36 10.13 4.50
C VAL A 121 2.08 9.85 3.17
N ARG A 122 2.68 10.88 2.56
CA ARG A 122 3.50 10.77 1.35
C ARG A 122 4.76 9.92 1.59
N LEU A 123 5.52 10.21 2.64
CA LEU A 123 6.69 9.41 3.06
C LEU A 123 6.33 7.95 3.33
N PHE A 124 5.15 7.69 3.89
CA PHE A 124 4.63 6.34 4.08
C PHE A 124 4.43 5.61 2.76
N PHE A 125 3.72 6.19 1.79
CA PHE A 125 3.53 5.55 0.47
C PHE A 125 4.85 5.38 -0.30
N ILE A 126 5.78 6.33 -0.22
CA ILE A 126 7.17 6.18 -0.73
C ILE A 126 7.84 4.95 -0.12
N SER A 127 7.71 4.76 1.20
CA SER A 127 8.30 3.61 1.89
C SER A 127 7.67 2.27 1.51
N LEU A 128 6.41 2.25 1.04
CA LEU A 128 5.74 1.05 0.54
C LEU A 128 6.15 0.72 -0.89
N LEU A 129 6.22 1.74 -1.77
CA LEU A 129 6.71 1.58 -3.13
C LEU A 129 8.15 1.07 -3.16
N TRP A 130 9.04 1.69 -2.36
CA TRP A 130 10.41 1.20 -2.21
C TRP A 130 10.47 -0.24 -1.68
N ARG A 131 9.65 -0.59 -0.67
CA ARG A 131 9.60 -1.96 -0.14
C ARG A 131 9.14 -2.99 -1.16
N ALA A 132 8.15 -2.66 -1.99
CA ALA A 132 7.66 -3.53 -3.05
C ALA A 132 8.74 -3.71 -4.13
N ALA A 133 9.24 -2.61 -4.69
CA ALA A 133 10.21 -2.61 -5.80
C ALA A 133 11.61 -3.16 -5.42
N ALA A 134 12.04 -3.02 -4.16
CA ALA A 134 13.30 -3.58 -3.68
C ALA A 134 13.18 -5.05 -3.21
N SER A 135 11.96 -5.61 -3.11
CA SER A 135 11.76 -7.00 -2.73
C SER A 135 12.13 -7.95 -3.88
N GLN A 136 12.52 -9.18 -3.54
CA GLN A 136 12.75 -10.27 -4.49
C GLN A 136 11.65 -11.32 -4.43
N ARG A 137 10.45 -10.92 -3.98
CA ARG A 137 9.26 -11.77 -3.97
C ARG A 137 8.58 -11.73 -5.33
N GLU A 138 8.24 -12.91 -5.83
CA GLU A 138 7.41 -13.11 -7.02
C GLU A 138 6.09 -12.33 -6.93
N GLU A 139 5.47 -12.25 -5.75
CA GLU A 139 4.21 -11.49 -5.57
C GLU A 139 4.38 -9.95 -5.62
N MET A 140 5.58 -9.44 -5.89
CA MET A 140 5.85 -8.01 -6.09
C MET A 140 6.50 -7.74 -7.47
N SER A 141 6.59 -8.74 -8.36
CA SER A 141 7.33 -8.63 -9.64
C SER A 141 6.78 -7.56 -10.57
N ASP A 142 5.51 -7.21 -10.45
CA ASP A 142 4.86 -6.16 -11.25
C ASP A 142 5.29 -4.75 -10.84
N ILE A 143 5.93 -4.59 -9.68
CA ILE A 143 6.42 -3.30 -9.18
C ILE A 143 7.93 -3.22 -9.43
N TYR A 144 8.31 -2.59 -10.53
CA TYR A 144 9.70 -2.35 -10.88
C TYR A 144 10.05 -0.86 -10.85
N LEU A 145 11.19 -0.54 -10.26
CA LEU A 145 11.83 0.77 -10.36
C LEU A 145 13.31 0.60 -10.72
N PRO A 146 13.87 1.41 -11.63
CA PRO A 146 15.31 1.52 -11.84
C PRO A 146 16.09 1.73 -10.54
N GLN A 147 17.30 1.15 -10.46
CA GLN A 147 18.14 1.21 -9.25
C GLN A 147 18.42 2.64 -8.78
N GLN A 148 18.57 3.59 -9.70
CA GLN A 148 18.78 5.02 -9.38
C GLN A 148 17.60 5.61 -8.59
N GLU A 149 16.37 5.23 -8.93
CA GLU A 149 15.16 5.67 -8.22
C GLU A 149 15.02 4.96 -6.87
N LEU A 150 15.31 3.66 -6.81
CA LEU A 150 15.38 2.93 -5.54
C LEU A 150 16.35 3.57 -4.55
N ASP A 151 17.50 4.06 -5.03
CA ASP A 151 18.48 4.76 -4.20
C ASP A 151 18.00 6.17 -3.78
N VAL A 152 17.24 6.88 -4.62
CA VAL A 152 16.55 8.13 -4.23
C VAL A 152 15.51 7.87 -3.13
N LEU A 153 14.58 6.93 -3.33
CA LEU A 153 13.54 6.62 -2.34
C LEU A 153 14.17 6.14 -1.01
N LYS A 154 15.22 5.33 -1.09
CA LYS A 154 16.02 4.91 0.06
C LYS A 154 16.58 6.08 0.87
N LEU A 155 17.18 7.08 0.20
CA LEU A 155 17.69 8.27 0.88
C LEU A 155 16.57 9.07 1.54
N MET A 156 15.44 9.24 0.85
CA MET A 156 14.25 9.91 1.39
C MET A 156 13.73 9.22 2.66
N ILE A 157 13.59 7.89 2.64
CA ILE A 157 13.15 7.08 3.79
C ILE A 157 14.13 7.18 4.96
N VAL A 158 15.44 7.09 4.70
CA VAL A 158 16.48 7.17 5.75
C VAL A 158 16.55 8.56 6.39
N ARG A 159 16.34 9.63 5.60
CA ARG A 159 16.31 11.02 6.09
C ARG A 159 14.95 11.45 6.67
N LYS A 160 13.89 10.66 6.43
CA LYS A 160 12.49 10.97 6.74
C LYS A 160 11.97 12.22 5.99
N GLU A 161 12.37 12.36 4.73
CA GLU A 161 12.02 13.46 3.83
C GLU A 161 10.95 13.00 2.82
N SER A 162 9.82 13.71 2.69
CA SER A 162 8.73 13.35 1.77
C SER A 162 9.00 13.72 0.30
N GLY A 163 9.99 14.58 0.05
CA GLY A 163 10.29 15.17 -1.26
C GLY A 163 9.16 16.04 -1.81
N GLU A 164 9.42 16.67 -2.95
CA GLU A 164 8.47 17.54 -3.64
C GLU A 164 7.30 16.73 -4.23
N PRO A 165 6.06 17.27 -4.26
CA PRO A 165 4.87 16.54 -4.68
C PRO A 165 4.87 16.11 -6.16
N GLY A 166 5.60 16.83 -7.03
CA GLY A 166 5.73 16.49 -8.45
C GLY A 166 6.64 15.28 -8.76
N PHE A 167 7.47 14.84 -7.82
CA PHE A 167 8.30 13.64 -7.97
C PHE A 167 7.50 12.42 -7.49
N LEU A 168 7.06 11.53 -8.38
CA LEU A 168 6.04 10.52 -8.08
C LEU A 168 4.78 11.15 -7.43
N PRO A 169 3.94 11.86 -8.21
CA PRO A 169 2.67 12.40 -7.74
C PRO A 169 1.78 11.31 -7.15
N MET A 170 1.10 11.60 -6.04
CA MET A 170 0.25 10.62 -5.34
C MET A 170 -1.13 11.18 -5.08
N TYR A 171 -2.18 10.41 -5.34
CA TYR A 171 -3.56 10.73 -4.94
C TYR A 171 -4.21 9.52 -4.27
N ILE A 172 -5.23 9.78 -3.47
CA ILE A 172 -5.96 8.75 -2.74
C ILE A 172 -7.45 8.81 -3.02
N ASN A 173 -8.03 7.62 -3.21
CA ASN A 173 -9.45 7.40 -3.33
C ASN A 173 -9.95 6.57 -2.14
N GLN A 174 -11.14 6.85 -1.63
CA GLN A 174 -11.71 6.14 -0.48
C GLN A 174 -12.91 5.30 -0.88
N ILE A 175 -12.98 4.06 -0.40
CA ILE A 175 -14.18 3.23 -0.55
C ILE A 175 -15.23 3.74 0.43
N SER A 176 -16.39 4.15 -0.08
CA SER A 176 -17.46 4.79 0.69
C SER A 176 -18.33 3.81 1.47
N ASN A 177 -18.24 2.51 1.21
CA ASN A 177 -18.87 1.42 1.96
C ASN A 177 -17.84 0.30 2.27
N ILE A 178 -18.31 -0.85 2.73
CA ILE A 178 -17.45 -1.95 3.15
C ILE A 178 -17.32 -2.95 2.01
N GLY A 179 -16.13 -3.03 1.44
CA GLY A 179 -15.77 -4.07 0.51
C GLY A 179 -15.34 -5.37 1.20
N VAL A 180 -14.94 -6.34 0.40
CA VAL A 180 -14.32 -7.59 0.89
C VAL A 180 -12.93 -7.27 1.48
N HIS A 181 -12.61 -7.78 2.67
CA HIS A 181 -11.25 -7.69 3.22
C HIS A 181 -10.28 -8.44 2.30
N HIS A 182 -9.22 -7.75 1.87
CA HIS A 182 -8.20 -8.31 0.98
C HIS A 182 -6.79 -7.93 1.43
N ASN A 183 -5.80 -8.71 1.03
CA ASN A 183 -4.38 -8.46 1.19
C ASN A 183 -3.69 -8.34 -0.18
N ARG A 184 -4.37 -7.77 -1.18
CA ARG A 184 -3.87 -7.65 -2.56
C ARG A 184 -2.46 -7.08 -2.61
N THR A 185 -1.70 -7.60 -3.55
CA THR A 185 -0.44 -7.02 -3.99
C THR A 185 -0.70 -5.66 -4.65
N PRO A 186 0.27 -4.74 -4.63
CA PRO A 186 0.20 -3.57 -5.49
C PRO A 186 0.19 -3.99 -6.98
N VAL A 187 -0.38 -3.14 -7.84
CA VAL A 187 -0.50 -3.39 -9.28
C VAL A 187 0.15 -2.23 -10.03
N TYR A 188 0.90 -2.52 -11.10
CA TYR A 188 1.31 -1.52 -12.08
C TYR A 188 0.32 -1.52 -13.25
N GLU A 189 -0.24 -0.35 -13.57
CA GLU A 189 -1.28 -0.21 -14.59
C GLU A 189 -1.28 1.19 -15.21
N ARG A 190 -1.83 1.31 -16.41
CA ARG A 190 -2.15 2.62 -16.98
C ARG A 190 -3.52 3.10 -16.55
N GLN A 191 -3.61 4.40 -16.29
CA GLN A 191 -4.85 5.11 -16.00
C GLN A 191 -4.94 6.36 -16.87
N VAL A 192 -6.14 6.91 -16.98
CA VAL A 192 -6.38 8.23 -17.56
C VAL A 192 -6.77 9.17 -16.43
N ILE A 193 -6.01 10.26 -16.27
CA ILE A 193 -6.27 11.33 -15.30
C ILE A 193 -6.58 12.61 -16.10
N GLY A 194 -7.83 13.07 -16.05
CA GLY A 194 -8.31 14.10 -16.97
C GLY A 194 -8.24 13.58 -18.41
N ASP A 195 -7.43 14.23 -19.25
CA ASP A 195 -7.18 13.86 -20.64
C ASP A 195 -5.79 13.21 -20.87
N ILE A 196 -5.07 12.85 -19.79
CA ILE A 196 -3.69 12.36 -19.85
C ILE A 196 -3.63 10.87 -19.46
N GLU A 197 -3.08 10.02 -20.33
CA GLU A 197 -2.72 8.63 -20.01
C GLU A 197 -1.40 8.61 -19.21
N VAL A 198 -1.40 7.92 -18.07
CA VAL A 198 -0.25 7.81 -17.16
C VAL A 198 -0.08 6.39 -16.64
N ASP A 199 1.16 5.95 -16.48
CA ASP A 199 1.49 4.72 -15.74
C ASP A 199 1.40 4.99 -14.22
N THR A 200 0.85 4.04 -13.46
CA THR A 200 0.60 4.18 -12.02
C THR A 200 0.88 2.89 -11.25
N PHE A 201 1.38 3.03 -10.02
CA PHE A 201 1.40 1.96 -9.02
C PHE A 201 0.20 2.12 -8.08
N ARG A 202 -0.74 1.17 -8.13
CA ARG A 202 -1.94 1.14 -7.29
C ARG A 202 -1.72 0.27 -6.05
N PHE A 203 -1.81 0.88 -4.86
CA PHE A 203 -1.76 0.20 -3.57
C PHE A 203 -3.13 0.19 -2.90
N TYR A 204 -3.58 -0.98 -2.44
CA TYR A 204 -4.85 -1.13 -1.74
C TYR A 204 -4.66 -1.31 -0.23
N PHE A 205 -5.57 -0.70 0.53
CA PHE A 205 -5.65 -0.76 1.98
C PHE A 205 -7.12 -0.90 2.40
N GLU A 206 -7.37 -1.23 3.67
CA GLU A 206 -8.74 -1.30 4.23
C GLU A 206 -9.49 0.04 4.10
N GLY A 207 -10.28 0.17 3.02
CA GLY A 207 -11.09 1.35 2.71
C GLY A 207 -10.39 2.45 1.93
N LEU A 208 -9.11 2.30 1.58
CA LEU A 208 -8.31 3.34 0.93
C LEU A 208 -7.51 2.75 -0.25
N ILE A 209 -7.47 3.46 -1.36
CA ILE A 209 -6.62 3.17 -2.51
C ILE A 209 -5.66 4.34 -2.69
N CYS A 210 -4.36 4.07 -2.76
CA CYS A 210 -3.36 5.04 -3.16
C CYS A 210 -2.91 4.75 -4.59
N HIS A 211 -2.83 5.79 -5.41
CA HIS A 211 -2.28 5.74 -6.76
C HIS A 211 -1.01 6.59 -6.75
N ILE A 212 0.11 5.98 -7.09
CA ILE A 212 1.40 6.66 -7.26
C ILE A 212 1.67 6.73 -8.76
N VAL A 213 1.63 7.92 -9.34
CA VAL A 213 1.92 8.14 -10.75
C VAL A 213 3.42 7.93 -10.99
N HIS A 214 3.80 7.10 -11.95
CA HIS A 214 5.18 6.84 -12.32
C HIS A 214 5.71 7.97 -13.23
N SER A 215 5.82 9.15 -12.66
CA SER A 215 6.32 10.36 -13.33
C SER A 215 7.11 11.23 -12.35
N TYR A 216 7.97 12.08 -12.90
CA TYR A 216 8.71 13.12 -12.16
C TYR A 216 8.37 14.52 -12.68
N ASP A 217 7.34 14.62 -13.51
CA ASP A 217 6.85 15.86 -14.08
C ASP A 217 5.81 16.51 -13.14
N GLY A 218 6.15 17.71 -12.66
CA GLY A 218 5.26 18.53 -11.84
C GLY A 218 4.08 19.12 -12.61
N ASP A 219 4.06 19.03 -13.94
CA ASP A 219 2.95 19.54 -14.73
C ASP A 219 1.67 18.70 -14.56
N ILE A 220 1.80 17.42 -14.17
CA ILE A 220 0.66 16.53 -13.85
C ILE A 220 -0.19 17.04 -12.68
N ILE A 221 0.41 17.77 -11.73
CA ILE A 221 -0.33 18.30 -10.56
C ILE A 221 -0.91 19.70 -10.79
N LYS A 222 -0.58 20.39 -11.90
CA LYS A 222 -1.01 21.78 -12.14
C LYS A 222 -2.52 21.89 -12.32
N GLY A 223 -3.18 22.73 -11.53
CA GLY A 223 -4.63 22.89 -11.51
C GLY A 223 -5.39 21.73 -10.83
N LEU A 224 -4.68 20.72 -10.34
CA LEU A 224 -5.21 19.58 -9.59
C LEU A 224 -4.55 19.44 -8.21
N GLU A 225 -3.83 20.46 -7.75
CA GLU A 225 -3.01 20.43 -6.54
C GLU A 225 -3.77 19.95 -5.29
N PRO A 226 -5.06 20.30 -5.06
CA PRO A 226 -5.81 19.78 -3.93
C PRO A 226 -6.07 18.26 -3.97
N VAL A 227 -5.96 17.58 -5.12
CA VAL A 227 -6.15 16.12 -5.23
C VAL A 227 -4.86 15.36 -4.89
N PHE A 228 -3.70 15.99 -5.06
CA PHE A 228 -2.41 15.35 -4.87
C PHE A 228 -1.87 15.56 -3.44
N ILE A 229 -1.36 14.49 -2.84
CA ILE A 229 -0.80 14.50 -1.49
C ILE A 229 0.42 15.42 -1.45
N ASP A 230 0.39 16.38 -0.53
CA ASP A 230 1.45 17.37 -0.28
C ASP A 230 1.60 18.47 -1.35
N ALA A 231 0.68 18.56 -2.31
CA ALA A 231 0.63 19.64 -3.31
C ALA A 231 -0.20 20.86 -2.86
N SER A 232 -1.05 20.73 -1.84
CA SER A 232 -1.92 21.80 -1.31
C SER A 232 -2.05 21.73 0.22
N SER A 233 -2.57 22.81 0.83
CA SER A 233 -2.88 22.87 2.28
C SER A 233 -4.09 22.03 2.69
N GLU A 234 -4.92 21.65 1.72
CA GLU A 234 -6.07 20.75 1.89
C GLU A 234 -5.98 19.60 0.89
N LEU A 235 -6.41 18.41 1.29
CA LEU A 235 -6.45 17.23 0.43
C LEU A 235 -7.90 16.82 0.14
N LEU A 236 -8.28 16.85 -1.14
CA LEU A 236 -9.52 16.31 -1.66
C LEU A 236 -9.37 14.80 -1.87
N VAL A 237 -10.28 14.04 -1.27
CA VAL A 237 -10.32 12.58 -1.36
C VAL A 237 -11.63 12.19 -2.02
N ILE A 238 -11.55 11.67 -3.24
CA ILE A 238 -12.72 11.21 -3.99
C ILE A 238 -13.21 9.91 -3.34
N THR A 239 -14.51 9.81 -3.08
CA THR A 239 -15.13 8.60 -2.56
C THR A 239 -15.90 7.89 -3.68
N HIS A 240 -15.85 6.56 -3.66
CA HIS A 240 -16.62 5.72 -4.58
C HIS A 240 -17.06 4.45 -3.86
N LYS A 241 -18.20 3.87 -4.25
CA LYS A 241 -18.66 2.62 -3.64
C LYS A 241 -17.77 1.48 -4.07
N PHE A 242 -17.71 0.42 -3.27
CA PHE A 242 -16.96 -0.79 -3.59
C PHE A 242 -17.45 -1.41 -4.90
N GLU A 243 -18.76 -1.44 -5.12
CA GLU A 243 -19.39 -1.99 -6.33
C GLU A 243 -19.03 -1.20 -7.61
N ASP A 244 -18.71 0.08 -7.45
CA ASP A 244 -18.28 0.98 -8.53
C ASP A 244 -16.73 1.02 -8.65
N SER A 245 -16.01 0.35 -7.73
CA SER A 245 -14.55 0.35 -7.69
C SER A 245 -13.92 -0.62 -8.69
N ARG A 246 -12.74 -0.27 -9.20
CA ARG A 246 -11.93 -1.21 -9.97
C ARG A 246 -11.57 -2.46 -9.15
N ALA A 247 -11.44 -2.33 -7.82
CA ALA A 247 -11.19 -3.47 -6.93
C ALA A 247 -12.25 -4.58 -7.05
N PHE A 248 -13.53 -4.20 -7.20
CA PHE A 248 -14.64 -5.14 -7.41
C PHE A 248 -14.67 -5.70 -8.82
N SER A 249 -14.32 -4.91 -9.85
CA SER A 249 -14.14 -5.42 -11.21
C SER A 249 -13.06 -6.51 -11.27
N ASP A 250 -11.89 -6.27 -10.69
CA ASP A 250 -10.81 -7.26 -10.62
C ASP A 250 -11.23 -8.49 -9.78
N LEU A 251 -12.06 -8.29 -8.74
CA LEU A 251 -12.58 -9.41 -7.94
C LEU A 251 -13.53 -10.29 -8.75
N LYS A 252 -14.42 -9.69 -9.56
CA LYS A 252 -15.29 -10.42 -10.49
C LYS A 252 -14.47 -11.23 -11.49
N GLU A 253 -13.45 -10.62 -12.07
CA GLU A 253 -12.57 -11.25 -13.07
C GLU A 253 -11.92 -12.54 -12.52
N VAL A 254 -11.29 -12.44 -11.35
CA VAL A 254 -10.70 -13.59 -10.62
C VAL A 254 -11.73 -14.66 -10.26
N ILE A 255 -12.95 -14.25 -9.88
CA ILE A 255 -14.04 -15.20 -9.58
C ILE A 255 -14.51 -15.91 -10.87
N SER A 256 -14.76 -15.18 -11.96
CA SER A 256 -15.22 -15.76 -13.23
C SER A 256 -14.21 -16.76 -13.80
N SER A 257 -12.92 -16.40 -13.84
CA SER A 257 -11.87 -17.28 -14.35
C SER A 257 -11.70 -18.57 -13.52
N SER A 258 -12.10 -18.54 -12.25
CA SER A 258 -12.05 -19.72 -11.37
C SER A 258 -13.11 -20.77 -11.69
N PHE A 259 -14.16 -20.43 -12.46
CA PHE A 259 -15.22 -21.34 -12.84
C PHE A 259 -14.99 -22.01 -14.20
N ASP A 260 -14.43 -21.29 -15.17
CA ASP A 260 -14.18 -21.83 -16.54
C ASP A 260 -13.07 -22.91 -16.56
N GLU A 261 -12.16 -22.94 -15.57
CA GLU A 261 -11.18 -24.03 -15.41
C GLU A 261 -11.77 -25.34 -14.85
N CYS A 262 -13.06 -25.36 -14.48
CA CYS A 262 -13.72 -26.53 -13.89
C CYS A 262 -14.71 -27.24 -14.84
N SER A 263 -14.77 -26.83 -16.12
CA SER A 263 -15.69 -27.35 -17.15
C SER A 263 -14.97 -28.05 -18.30
#